data_AF-A0A959P273-F1
#
_entry.id   AF-A0A959P273-F1
#
_cell.length_a   1.000
_cell.length_b   1.000
_cell.length_c   1.000
_cell.angle_alpha   90.00
_cell.angle_beta   90.00
_cell.angle_gamma   90.00
#
_symmetry.space_group_name_H-M   'P 1'
#
loop_
_entity.id
_entity.type
_entity.pdbx_description
1 polymer ?
#
loop_
_entity_poly.entity_id
_entity_poly.type
_entity_poly.pdbx_seq_one_letter_code
_entity_poly.pdbx_strand_id
1 'polypeptide(L)'
;PVSFLIFESNGRGSSPIVVDLAASIEWDFMSFLSHEFHHWYRNRELQYNINKVSRDDEYLVDALAKIEAEGIADMVDKKDWFTKSNGATSTYARQFINDVGKTPFVIQQMDLLLKQLHKEPQTNAQVGQSIQKLLPQRGHTTGYFMASLILETIGKRDLVKCVGNPFEFFKLYNQAAKKSNGRYPSFSNESIKVIEQLKRKYS
;
A
#
# COMPACT_ATOMS: atom_id res chain seq x y z
N PRO A 1 13.48 -10.57 16.81
CA PRO A 1 14.07 -9.64 17.79
C PRO A 1 13.48 -8.23 17.62
N VAL A 2 12.84 -7.71 18.68
CA VAL A 2 12.35 -6.33 18.75
C VAL A 2 13.40 -5.51 19.51
N SER A 3 13.74 -4.34 18.99
CA SER A 3 14.65 -3.39 19.61
C SER A 3 13.90 -2.09 19.91
N PHE A 4 14.08 -1.57 21.12
CA PHE A 4 13.48 -0.31 21.55
C PHE A 4 14.52 0.80 21.47
N LEU A 5 14.16 1.91 20.83
CA LEU A 5 14.95 3.14 20.77
C LEU A 5 14.06 4.33 21.18
N ILE A 6 14.66 5.49 21.45
CA ILE A 6 13.92 6.73 21.72
C ILE A 6 14.48 7.80 20.77
N PHE A 7 13.64 8.28 19.86
CA PHE A 7 13.95 9.26 18.83
C PHE A 7 12.70 10.06 18.38
N GLU A 8 11.55 9.42 18.07
CA GLU A 8 10.24 10.01 17.69
C GLU A 8 9.10 8.96 17.77
N SER A 9 7.83 9.33 18.03
CA SER A 9 6.67 8.40 18.07
C SER A 9 6.44 7.69 16.72
N ASN A 10 7.17 6.58 16.49
CA ASN A 10 7.32 5.90 15.20
C ASN A 10 7.85 4.46 15.38
N GLY A 11 7.95 3.71 14.28
CA GLY A 11 8.56 2.38 14.25
C GLY A 11 8.97 1.95 12.84
N ARG A 12 9.68 0.83 12.74
CA ARG A 12 10.13 0.24 11.48
C ARG A 12 10.12 -1.29 11.55
N GLY A 13 9.40 -1.92 10.63
CA GLY A 13 9.34 -3.37 10.41
C GLY A 13 10.60 -3.94 9.73
N SER A 14 11.78 -3.42 10.10
CA SER A 14 13.09 -3.92 9.67
C SER A 14 13.49 -5.20 10.42
N SER A 15 14.71 -5.70 10.19
CA SER A 15 15.29 -6.76 11.01
C SER A 15 16.51 -6.19 11.77
N PRO A 16 16.41 -5.88 13.08
CA PRO A 16 15.27 -6.09 13.98
C PRO A 16 14.11 -5.11 13.74
N ILE A 17 12.93 -5.44 14.27
CA ILE A 17 11.81 -4.47 14.36
C ILE A 17 12.25 -3.40 15.35
N VAL A 18 12.25 -2.14 14.92
CA VAL A 18 12.63 -1.02 15.76
C VAL A 18 11.37 -0.27 16.16
N VAL A 19 11.13 -0.13 17.45
CA VAL A 19 9.98 0.64 17.96
C VAL A 19 10.46 1.76 18.86
N ASP A 20 9.89 2.94 18.66
CA ASP A 20 10.08 4.03 19.59
C ASP A 20 9.25 3.84 20.86
N LEU A 21 9.88 4.00 22.03
CA LEU A 21 9.15 3.88 23.30
C LEU A 21 8.04 4.93 23.45
N ALA A 22 8.16 6.11 22.86
CA ALA A 22 7.12 7.13 22.84
C ALA A 22 5.85 6.66 22.10
N ALA A 23 6.00 5.85 21.04
CA ALA A 23 4.86 5.25 20.34
C ALA A 23 4.05 4.32 21.26
N SER A 24 4.68 3.70 22.26
CA SER A 24 3.99 2.86 23.26
C SER A 24 3.10 3.65 24.23
N ILE A 25 3.30 4.97 24.32
CA ILE A 25 2.53 5.87 25.19
C ILE A 25 1.38 6.52 24.40
N GLU A 26 1.61 6.85 23.13
CA GLU A 26 0.65 7.62 22.32
C GLU A 26 -0.37 6.75 21.58
N TRP A 27 0.01 5.54 21.19
CA TRP A 27 -0.81 4.66 20.36
C TRP A 27 -1.21 3.40 21.10
N ASP A 28 -2.21 2.69 20.56
CA ASP A 28 -2.41 1.29 20.93
C ASP A 28 -1.18 0.50 20.47
N PHE A 29 -0.24 0.34 21.40
CA PHE A 29 1.06 -0.26 21.16
C PHE A 29 0.96 -1.65 20.54
N MET A 30 -0.03 -2.45 20.94
CA MET A 30 -0.19 -3.81 20.41
C MET A 30 -0.65 -3.79 18.96
N SER A 31 -1.57 -2.90 18.61
CA SER A 31 -2.02 -2.71 17.23
C SER A 31 -0.89 -2.16 16.35
N PHE A 32 -0.17 -1.14 16.83
CA PHE A 32 0.98 -0.58 16.13
C PHE A 32 2.11 -1.61 15.94
N LEU A 33 2.46 -2.35 16.99
CA LEU A 33 3.49 -3.39 16.90
C LEU A 33 3.06 -4.50 15.93
N SER A 34 1.76 -4.83 15.87
CA SER A 34 1.23 -5.80 14.90
C SER A 34 1.35 -5.31 13.45
N HIS A 35 1.19 -4.01 13.20
CA HIS A 35 1.47 -3.38 11.92
C HIS A 35 2.96 -3.57 11.53
N GLU A 36 3.90 -3.28 12.44
CA GLU A 36 5.33 -3.47 12.14
C GLU A 36 5.73 -4.94 11.99
N PHE A 37 5.09 -5.85 12.73
CA PHE A 37 5.26 -7.29 12.54
C PHE A 37 4.77 -7.74 11.16
N HIS A 38 3.69 -7.16 10.64
CA HIS A 38 3.23 -7.47 9.29
C HIS A 38 4.36 -7.23 8.28
N HIS A 39 4.98 -6.05 8.30
CA HIS A 39 6.13 -5.72 7.43
C HIS A 39 7.27 -6.73 7.58
N TRP A 40 7.58 -7.11 8.83
CA TRP A 40 8.65 -8.08 9.11
C TRP A 40 8.39 -9.46 8.48
N TYR A 41 7.18 -9.99 8.60
CA TYR A 41 6.79 -11.27 7.98
C TYR A 41 6.68 -11.14 6.46
N ARG A 42 6.01 -10.09 5.97
CA ARG A 42 5.80 -9.81 4.55
C ARG A 42 7.13 -9.74 3.78
N ASN A 43 8.17 -9.13 4.36
CA ASN A 43 9.48 -9.05 3.72
C ASN A 43 10.23 -10.40 3.62
N ARG A 44 9.81 -11.42 4.37
CA ARG A 44 10.34 -12.80 4.27
C ARG A 44 9.56 -13.66 3.30
N GLU A 45 8.30 -13.30 3.06
CA GLU A 45 7.38 -13.99 2.15
C GLU A 45 7.19 -13.23 0.84
N LEU A 46 8.20 -12.45 0.42
CA LEU A 46 8.17 -11.73 -0.86
C LEU A 46 7.95 -12.70 -2.02
N GLN A 47 6.93 -12.43 -2.82
CA GLN A 47 6.59 -13.21 -4.01
C GLN A 47 7.18 -12.62 -5.30
N TYR A 48 8.17 -11.72 -5.17
CA TYR A 48 8.98 -11.19 -6.26
C TYR A 48 10.43 -11.03 -5.80
N ASN A 49 11.35 -11.09 -6.76
CA ASN A 49 12.77 -10.98 -6.48
C ASN A 49 13.24 -9.53 -6.50
N ILE A 50 13.25 -8.90 -5.33
CA ILE A 50 13.69 -7.51 -5.14
C ILE A 50 15.13 -7.26 -5.66
N ASN A 51 16.03 -8.23 -5.52
CA ASN A 51 17.42 -8.10 -5.95
C ASN A 51 17.60 -8.12 -7.48
N LYS A 52 16.55 -8.52 -8.23
CA LYS A 52 16.55 -8.52 -9.69
C LYS A 52 15.86 -7.28 -10.28
N VAL A 53 15.26 -6.43 -9.45
CA VAL A 53 14.59 -5.21 -9.93
C VAL A 53 15.61 -4.29 -10.59
N SER A 54 15.44 -4.01 -11.88
CA SER A 54 16.34 -3.13 -12.61
C SER A 54 16.16 -1.69 -12.16
N ARG A 55 17.22 -0.86 -12.27
CA ARG A 55 17.17 0.57 -11.94
C ARG A 55 16.02 1.31 -12.62
N ASP A 56 15.66 0.93 -13.84
CA ASP A 56 14.54 1.56 -14.55
C ASP A 56 13.19 1.27 -13.89
N ASP A 57 13.02 0.11 -13.25
CA ASP A 57 11.74 -0.30 -12.67
C ASP A 57 11.66 -0.04 -11.17
N GLU A 58 12.78 0.31 -10.53
CA GLU A 58 12.93 0.41 -9.07
C GLU A 58 11.86 1.31 -8.45
N TYR A 59 11.72 2.55 -8.95
CA TYR A 59 10.73 3.48 -8.40
C TYR A 59 9.29 3.00 -8.57
N LEU A 60 9.00 2.34 -9.69
CA LEU A 60 7.65 1.86 -9.99
C LEU A 60 7.31 0.65 -9.12
N VAL A 61 8.21 -0.34 -9.06
CA VAL A 61 8.04 -1.53 -8.22
C VAL A 61 7.97 -1.15 -6.74
N ASP A 62 8.81 -0.22 -6.28
CA ASP A 62 8.79 0.30 -4.90
C ASP A 62 7.46 1.00 -4.57
N ALA A 63 6.92 1.81 -5.49
CA ALA A 63 5.61 2.43 -5.29
C ALA A 63 4.49 1.39 -5.13
N LEU A 64 4.45 0.38 -6.01
CA LEU A 64 3.46 -0.70 -5.93
C LEU A 64 3.63 -1.53 -4.64
N ALA A 65 4.88 -1.82 -4.27
CA ALA A 65 5.24 -2.57 -3.05
C ALA A 65 4.82 -1.83 -1.77
N LYS A 66 5.03 -0.52 -1.69
CA LYS A 66 4.61 0.29 -0.54
C LYS A 66 3.10 0.34 -0.39
N ILE A 67 2.36 0.54 -1.49
CA ILE A 67 0.89 0.55 -1.45
C ILE A 67 0.34 -0.78 -0.94
N GLU A 68 0.89 -1.91 -1.39
CA GLU A 68 0.50 -3.24 -0.88
C GLU A 68 0.88 -3.43 0.59
N ALA A 69 2.14 -3.18 0.95
CA ALA A 69 2.67 -3.41 2.28
C ALA A 69 1.93 -2.57 3.34
N GLU A 70 1.86 -1.25 3.13
CA GLU A 70 1.19 -0.35 4.06
C GLU A 70 -0.31 -0.59 4.08
N GLY A 71 -0.91 -0.87 2.93
CA GLY A 71 -2.35 -1.08 2.83
C GLY A 71 -2.85 -2.27 3.62
N ILE A 72 -2.14 -3.40 3.56
CA ILE A 72 -2.50 -4.60 4.32
C ILE A 72 -2.16 -4.41 5.80
N ALA A 73 -1.04 -3.77 6.12
CA ALA A 73 -0.66 -3.47 7.50
C ALA A 73 -1.67 -2.53 8.19
N ASP A 74 -2.16 -1.50 7.49
CA ASP A 74 -3.13 -0.54 7.98
C ASP A 74 -4.50 -1.16 8.32
N MET A 75 -4.83 -2.31 7.72
CA MET A 75 -6.04 -3.06 8.08
C MET A 75 -6.00 -3.61 9.51
N VAL A 76 -4.81 -3.68 10.12
CA VAL A 76 -4.59 -4.21 11.48
C VAL A 76 -4.85 -3.13 12.53
N ASP A 77 -4.40 -1.90 12.30
CA ASP A 77 -4.34 -0.86 13.34
C ASP A 77 -5.21 0.37 13.08
N LYS A 78 -5.72 0.57 11.86
CA LYS A 78 -6.45 1.81 11.48
C LYS A 78 -7.96 1.61 11.26
N LYS A 79 -8.45 0.37 11.28
CA LYS A 79 -9.87 0.03 11.04
C LYS A 79 -10.83 0.82 11.93
N ASP A 80 -10.48 0.97 13.21
CA ASP A 80 -11.35 1.61 14.20
C ASP A 80 -11.43 3.12 14.04
N TRP A 81 -10.55 3.75 13.26
CA TRP A 81 -10.60 5.20 13.04
C TRP A 81 -11.85 5.63 12.28
N PHE A 82 -12.42 4.73 11.48
CA PHE A 82 -13.64 4.98 10.70
C PHE A 82 -14.94 4.70 11.48
N THR A 83 -14.85 4.06 12.64
CA THR A 83 -16.02 3.65 13.45
C THR A 83 -16.11 4.37 14.80
N LYS A 84 -15.00 4.93 15.30
CA LYS A 84 -14.97 5.74 16.52
C LYS A 84 -15.61 7.12 16.32
N SER A 85 -16.26 7.65 17.36
CA SER A 85 -16.87 8.99 17.31
C SER A 85 -15.81 10.09 17.18
N ASN A 86 -16.11 11.15 16.41
CA ASN A 86 -15.16 12.22 16.02
C ASN A 86 -14.41 12.89 17.19
N GLY A 87 -14.96 12.87 18.41
CA GLY A 87 -14.32 13.44 19.60
C GLY A 87 -13.14 12.63 20.15
N ALA A 88 -12.99 11.36 19.75
CA ALA A 88 -11.92 10.46 20.17
C ALA A 88 -10.81 10.28 19.13
N THR A 89 -10.93 10.92 17.96
CA THR A 89 -10.03 10.72 16.81
C THR A 89 -8.88 11.73 16.85
N SER A 90 -7.63 11.26 16.84
CA SER A 90 -6.45 12.14 16.81
C SER A 90 -6.40 12.98 15.53
N THR A 91 -5.63 14.08 15.53
CA THR A 91 -5.41 14.90 14.31
C THR A 91 -4.81 14.06 13.19
N TYR A 92 -3.91 13.12 13.52
CA TYR A 92 -3.34 12.18 12.57
C TYR A 92 -4.42 11.27 11.95
N ALA A 93 -5.28 10.66 12.76
CA ALA A 93 -6.36 9.81 12.27
C ALA A 93 -7.37 10.59 11.40
N ARG A 94 -7.69 11.84 11.73
CA ARG A 94 -8.51 12.72 10.87
C ARG A 94 -7.85 12.98 9.51
N GLN A 95 -6.55 13.28 9.49
CA GLN A 95 -5.80 13.49 8.25
C GLN A 95 -5.77 12.21 7.40
N PHE A 96 -5.55 11.06 8.03
CA PHE A 96 -5.59 9.75 7.36
C PHE A 96 -6.95 9.51 6.69
N ILE A 97 -8.06 9.69 7.41
CA ILE A 97 -9.41 9.51 6.87
C ILE A 97 -9.66 10.45 5.67
N ASN A 98 -9.24 11.72 5.79
CA ASN A 98 -9.34 12.69 4.70
C ASN A 98 -8.54 12.25 3.47
N ASP A 99 -7.32 11.75 3.65
CA ASP A 99 -6.47 11.29 2.57
C ASP A 99 -6.97 9.98 1.94
N VAL A 100 -7.58 9.08 2.72
CA VAL A 100 -8.30 7.91 2.18
C VAL A 100 -9.42 8.39 1.25
N GLY A 101 -10.17 9.44 1.64
CA GLY A 101 -11.21 10.06 0.79
C GLY A 101 -10.71 10.62 -0.54
N LYS A 102 -9.42 10.96 -0.66
CA LYS A 102 -8.79 11.44 -1.91
C LYS A 102 -8.27 10.31 -2.80
N THR A 103 -8.19 9.09 -2.28
CA THR A 103 -7.63 7.94 -3.02
C THR A 103 -8.26 7.70 -4.39
N PRO A 104 -9.58 7.90 -4.59
CA PRO A 104 -10.15 7.73 -5.93
C PRO A 104 -9.46 8.58 -7.00
N PHE A 105 -9.10 9.83 -6.67
CA PHE A 105 -8.34 10.70 -7.56
C PHE A 105 -6.92 10.18 -7.77
N VAL A 106 -6.24 9.75 -6.70
CA VAL A 106 -4.87 9.18 -6.78
C VAL A 106 -4.84 7.99 -7.75
N ILE A 107 -5.81 7.07 -7.64
CA ILE A 107 -5.91 5.89 -8.50
C ILE A 107 -6.16 6.27 -9.96
N GLN A 108 -7.00 7.27 -10.22
CA GLN A 108 -7.21 7.79 -11.58
C GLN A 108 -5.92 8.38 -12.16
N GLN A 109 -5.16 9.15 -11.39
CA GLN A 109 -3.88 9.70 -11.84
C GLN A 109 -2.84 8.60 -12.08
N MET A 110 -2.79 7.58 -11.23
CA MET A 110 -1.94 6.41 -11.45
C MET A 110 -2.33 5.66 -12.73
N ASP A 111 -3.62 5.48 -12.99
CA ASP A 111 -4.09 4.85 -14.22
C ASP A 111 -3.65 5.64 -15.46
N LEU A 112 -3.75 6.97 -15.44
CA LEU A 112 -3.31 7.81 -16.55
C LEU A 112 -1.80 7.66 -16.81
N LEU A 113 -0.98 7.69 -15.76
CA LEU A 113 0.48 7.54 -15.86
C LEU A 113 0.88 6.15 -16.39
N LEU A 114 0.28 5.08 -15.87
CA LEU A 114 0.54 3.71 -16.32
C LEU A 114 0.06 3.48 -17.75
N LYS A 115 -1.08 4.08 -18.14
CA LYS A 115 -1.60 4.04 -19.50
C LYS A 115 -0.71 4.79 -20.48
N GLN A 116 -0.13 5.93 -20.08
CA GLN A 116 0.82 6.69 -20.89
C GLN A 116 2.12 5.91 -21.09
N LEU A 117 2.64 5.28 -20.03
CA LEU A 117 3.81 4.40 -20.10
C LEU A 117 3.66 3.27 -21.13
N HIS A 118 2.43 2.78 -21.33
CA HIS A 118 2.16 1.76 -22.35
C HIS A 118 2.21 2.29 -23.79
N LYS A 119 2.07 3.61 -24.01
CA LYS A 119 1.86 4.23 -25.32
C LYS A 119 3.02 5.08 -25.80
N GLU A 120 3.78 5.68 -24.89
CA GLU A 120 4.81 6.67 -25.19
C GLU A 120 6.19 6.19 -24.72
N PRO A 121 7.28 6.71 -25.30
CA PRO A 121 8.65 6.42 -24.86
C PRO A 121 8.96 7.14 -23.54
N GLN A 122 8.27 6.76 -22.47
CA GLN A 122 8.61 7.14 -21.11
C GLN A 122 9.31 5.97 -20.42
N THR A 123 10.21 6.27 -19.50
CA THR A 123 10.87 5.24 -18.72
C THR A 123 10.03 4.85 -17.50
N ASN A 124 10.17 3.59 -17.05
CA ASN A 124 9.48 3.14 -15.85
C ASN A 124 9.90 3.97 -14.63
N ALA A 125 11.13 4.50 -14.62
CA ALA A 125 11.67 5.29 -13.52
C ALA A 125 10.93 6.63 -13.38
N GLN A 126 10.69 7.35 -14.48
CA GLN A 126 9.99 8.63 -14.48
C GLN A 126 8.54 8.49 -14.00
N VAL A 127 7.86 7.46 -14.50
CA VAL A 127 6.48 7.15 -14.09
C VAL A 127 6.43 6.71 -12.63
N GLY A 128 7.35 5.85 -12.20
CA GLY A 128 7.48 5.43 -10.80
C GLY A 128 7.67 6.62 -9.85
N GLN A 129 8.59 7.53 -10.16
CA GLN A 129 8.80 8.75 -9.37
C GLN A 129 7.56 9.65 -9.31
N SER A 130 6.83 9.76 -10.42
CA SER A 130 5.60 10.54 -10.49
C SER A 130 4.52 9.91 -9.59
N ILE A 131 4.37 8.59 -9.62
CA ILE A 131 3.46 7.87 -8.72
C ILE A 131 3.87 8.08 -7.27
N GLN A 132 5.14 7.93 -6.91
CA GLN A 132 5.59 8.13 -5.52
C GLN A 132 5.24 9.52 -4.97
N LYS A 133 5.32 10.57 -5.81
CA LYS A 133 4.93 11.93 -5.42
C LYS A 133 3.42 12.10 -5.24
N LEU A 134 2.59 11.28 -5.88
CA LEU A 134 1.14 11.30 -5.75
C LEU A 134 0.65 10.66 -4.44
N LEU A 135 1.42 9.74 -3.86
CA LEU A 135 0.99 8.93 -2.72
C LEU A 135 0.99 9.72 -1.41
N PRO A 136 -0.18 10.06 -0.86
CA PRO A 136 -0.25 10.62 0.49
C PRO A 136 0.28 9.60 1.46
N GLN A 137 1.03 10.06 2.47
CA GLN A 137 1.56 9.20 3.52
C GLN A 137 2.24 7.95 2.94
N ARG A 138 3.05 8.12 1.88
CA ARG A 138 3.88 7.05 1.28
C ARG A 138 3.11 5.79 0.85
N GLY A 139 1.80 5.89 0.62
CA GLY A 139 0.97 4.79 0.13
C GLY A 139 0.05 4.16 1.17
N HIS A 140 0.16 4.53 2.46
CA HIS A 140 -0.73 4.07 3.52
C HIS A 140 -2.22 4.22 3.14
N THR A 141 -2.65 5.44 2.84
CA THR A 141 -4.08 5.74 2.61
C THR A 141 -4.61 5.11 1.32
N THR A 142 -3.80 5.10 0.26
CA THR A 142 -4.13 4.44 -1.01
C THR A 142 -4.19 2.93 -0.85
N GLY A 143 -3.22 2.36 -0.15
CA GLY A 143 -3.16 0.94 0.18
C GLY A 143 -4.36 0.49 1.02
N TYR A 144 -4.68 1.21 2.09
CA TYR A 144 -5.80 0.89 2.98
C TYR A 144 -7.12 0.89 2.23
N PHE A 145 -7.34 1.89 1.38
CA PHE A 145 -8.52 1.95 0.51
C PHE A 145 -8.62 0.73 -0.41
N MET A 146 -7.51 0.36 -1.08
CA MET A 146 -7.48 -0.80 -1.97
C MET A 146 -7.69 -2.12 -1.20
N ALA A 147 -7.01 -2.30 -0.08
CA ALA A 147 -7.11 -3.49 0.77
C ALA A 147 -8.51 -3.66 1.35
N SER A 148 -9.15 -2.56 1.79
CA SER A 148 -10.53 -2.55 2.27
C SER A 148 -11.50 -3.03 1.19
N LEU A 149 -11.39 -2.50 -0.04
CA LEU A 149 -12.26 -2.91 -1.14
C LEU A 149 -12.06 -4.38 -1.54
N ILE A 150 -10.81 -4.87 -1.55
CA ILE A 150 -10.51 -6.29 -1.79
C ILE A 150 -11.14 -7.15 -0.68
N LEU A 151 -10.99 -6.75 0.58
CA LEU A 151 -11.53 -7.49 1.72
C LEU A 151 -13.05 -7.59 1.65
N GLU A 152 -13.73 -6.49 1.32
CA GLU A 152 -15.20 -6.44 1.22
C GLU A 152 -15.74 -7.21 0.01
N THR A 153 -15.06 -7.16 -1.13
CA THR A 153 -15.61 -7.65 -2.42
C THR A 153 -15.11 -9.04 -2.82
N ILE A 154 -13.85 -9.35 -2.50
CA ILE A 154 -13.19 -10.61 -2.88
C ILE A 154 -13.05 -11.51 -1.65
N GLY A 155 -12.63 -10.94 -0.52
CA GLY A 155 -12.54 -11.63 0.76
C GLY A 155 -11.13 -11.78 1.31
N LYS A 156 -11.07 -12.03 2.62
CA LYS A 156 -9.82 -12.11 3.39
C LYS A 156 -8.83 -13.15 2.85
N ARG A 157 -9.33 -14.31 2.38
CA ARG A 157 -8.47 -15.40 1.90
C ARG A 157 -7.57 -14.96 0.75
N ASP A 158 -8.12 -14.23 -0.23
CA ASP A 158 -7.34 -13.81 -1.39
C ASP A 158 -6.47 -12.59 -1.10
N LEU A 159 -6.92 -11.69 -0.21
CA LEU A 159 -6.07 -10.61 0.31
C LEU A 159 -4.82 -11.17 1.03
N VAL A 160 -4.96 -12.24 1.83
CA VAL A 160 -3.82 -12.88 2.50
C VAL A 160 -2.88 -13.56 1.49
N LYS A 161 -3.42 -14.20 0.44
CA LYS A 161 -2.58 -14.87 -0.58
C LYS A 161 -1.70 -13.91 -1.38
N CYS A 162 -2.10 -12.65 -1.54
CA CYS A 162 -1.31 -11.66 -2.28
C CYS A 162 -0.29 -10.91 -1.42
N VAL A 163 -0.15 -11.23 -0.13
CA VAL A 163 0.88 -10.63 0.74
C VAL A 163 2.26 -10.87 0.14
N GLY A 164 3.05 -9.80 0.02
CA GLY A 164 4.37 -9.83 -0.62
C GLY A 164 4.31 -9.86 -2.15
N ASN A 165 3.12 -9.74 -2.75
CA ASN A 165 2.90 -9.70 -4.19
C ASN A 165 2.16 -8.42 -4.61
N PRO A 166 2.88 -7.30 -4.80
CA PRO A 166 2.24 -6.04 -5.16
C PRO A 166 1.51 -6.12 -6.51
N PHE A 167 1.99 -6.94 -7.44
CA PHE A 167 1.34 -7.07 -8.75
C PHE A 167 -0.03 -7.74 -8.65
N GLU A 168 -0.13 -8.81 -7.85
CA GLU A 168 -1.41 -9.49 -7.62
C GLU A 168 -2.36 -8.64 -6.79
N PHE A 169 -1.85 -7.89 -5.80
CA PHE A 169 -2.65 -6.94 -5.03
C PHE A 169 -3.38 -5.92 -5.92
N PHE A 170 -2.67 -5.32 -6.89
CA PHE A 170 -3.27 -4.37 -7.84
C PHE A 170 -4.31 -5.03 -8.75
N LYS A 171 -4.10 -6.28 -9.14
CA LYS A 171 -5.09 -7.04 -9.93
C LYS A 171 -6.35 -7.34 -9.14
N LEU A 172 -6.20 -7.79 -7.89
CA LEU A 172 -7.32 -8.05 -6.98
C LEU A 172 -8.13 -6.79 -6.73
N TYR A 173 -7.44 -5.66 -6.51
CA TYR A 173 -8.11 -4.36 -6.42
C TYR A 173 -8.89 -4.06 -7.70
N ASN A 174 -8.26 -4.20 -8.87
CA ASN A 174 -8.94 -3.86 -10.12
C ASN A 174 -10.16 -4.76 -10.39
N GLN A 175 -10.08 -6.03 -10.00
CA GLN A 175 -11.22 -6.95 -10.05
C GLN A 175 -12.34 -6.50 -9.11
N ALA A 176 -12.01 -6.11 -7.87
CA ALA A 176 -12.96 -5.61 -6.90
C ALA A 176 -13.63 -4.30 -7.37
N ALA A 177 -12.83 -3.35 -7.88
CA ALA A 177 -13.33 -2.08 -8.42
C ALA A 177 -14.27 -2.30 -9.63
N LYS A 178 -13.94 -3.21 -10.55
CA LYS A 178 -14.82 -3.54 -11.69
C LYS A 178 -16.15 -4.18 -11.26
N LYS A 179 -16.18 -4.94 -10.17
CA LYS A 179 -17.43 -5.48 -9.58
C LYS A 179 -18.31 -4.42 -8.93
N SER A 180 -17.79 -3.22 -8.70
CA SER A 180 -18.51 -2.14 -7.99
C SER A 180 -19.41 -1.29 -8.88
N ASN A 181 -19.56 -1.64 -10.17
CA ASN A 181 -20.38 -0.91 -11.15
C ASN A 181 -20.08 0.60 -11.21
N GLY A 182 -18.79 0.97 -11.17
CA GLY A 182 -18.33 2.35 -11.30
C GLY A 182 -18.29 3.16 -10.00
N ARG A 183 -18.65 2.56 -8.85
CA ARG A 183 -18.53 3.21 -7.54
C ARG A 183 -17.07 3.48 -7.14
N TYR A 184 -16.15 2.61 -7.55
CA TYR A 184 -14.71 2.74 -7.30
C TYR A 184 -13.95 2.85 -8.62
N PRO A 185 -12.91 3.68 -8.72
CA PRO A 185 -12.12 3.81 -9.94
C PRO A 185 -11.34 2.51 -10.21
N SER A 186 -11.36 2.07 -11.46
CA SER A 186 -10.62 0.88 -11.90
C SER A 186 -9.43 1.31 -12.76
N PHE A 187 -8.41 0.45 -12.80
CA PHE A 187 -7.31 0.59 -13.75
C PHE A 187 -7.73 0.07 -15.13
N SER A 188 -7.33 0.81 -16.16
CA SER A 188 -7.46 0.43 -17.56
C SER A 188 -6.74 -0.88 -17.87
N ASN A 189 -7.10 -1.52 -18.99
CA ASN A 189 -6.46 -2.76 -19.40
C ASN A 189 -4.99 -2.54 -19.75
N GLU A 190 -4.63 -1.36 -20.26
CA GLU A 190 -3.25 -0.93 -20.52
C GLU A 190 -2.44 -0.86 -19.23
N SER A 191 -2.95 -0.21 -18.19
CA SER A 191 -2.28 -0.13 -16.90
C SER A 191 -2.07 -1.51 -16.26
N ILE A 192 -3.07 -2.38 -16.33
CA ILE A 192 -2.92 -3.76 -15.84
C ILE A 192 -1.89 -4.54 -16.65
N LYS A 193 -1.78 -4.33 -17.97
CA LYS A 193 -0.74 -4.97 -18.78
C LYS A 193 0.67 -4.56 -18.35
N VAL A 194 0.88 -3.29 -17.98
CA VAL A 194 2.17 -2.82 -17.42
C VAL A 194 2.48 -3.57 -16.12
N ILE A 195 1.53 -3.65 -15.19
CA ILE A 195 1.70 -4.35 -13.92
C ILE A 195 2.00 -5.85 -14.15
N GLU A 196 1.33 -6.48 -15.10
CA GLU A 196 1.57 -7.88 -15.47
C GLU A 196 2.92 -8.11 -16.15
N GLN A 197 3.44 -7.12 -16.89
CA GLN A 197 4.80 -7.18 -17.44
C GLN A 197 5.84 -7.15 -16.33
N LEU A 198 5.68 -6.28 -15.33
CA LEU A 198 6.55 -6.25 -14.14
C LEU A 198 6.47 -7.56 -13.36
N LYS A 199 5.25 -8.11 -13.19
CA LYS A 199 5.05 -9.42 -12.57
C LYS A 199 5.86 -10.49 -13.27
N ARG A 200 5.72 -10.64 -14.59
CA ARG A 200 6.49 -11.63 -15.38
C ARG A 200 8.00 -11.41 -15.32
N LYS A 201 8.45 -10.17 -15.14
CA LYS A 201 9.88 -9.83 -15.07
C LYS A 201 10.49 -10.18 -13.70
N TYR A 202 9.71 -10.11 -12.62
CA TYR A 202 10.23 -10.17 -11.25
C TYR A 202 9.68 -11.26 -10.35
N SER A 203 8.57 -11.91 -10.70
CA SER A 203 8.01 -13.08 -10.00
C SER A 203 8.47 -14.36 -10.69
#